data_AF-A0A7X3AC64-F1
#
_entry.id   AF-A0A7X3AC64-F1
#
_cell.length_a   1.000
_cell.length_b   1.000
_cell.length_c   1.000
_cell.angle_alpha   90.00
_cell.angle_beta   90.00
_cell.angle_gamma   90.00
#
_symmetry.space_group_name_H-M   'P 1'
#
loop_
_entity.id
_entity.type
_entity.pdbx_description
1 polymer ?
#
loop_
_entity_poly.entity_id
_entity_poly.type
_entity_poly.pdbx_seq_one_letter_code
_entity_poly.pdbx_strand_id
1 'polypeptide(L)'
;MSAKANKRRSAMLRRKRGKRGARRRGQRRHIKQEQATGKFYDEGYDNGHTAGFGKGFETGMEKGSQGGNSEKDHEESYQSGYKKGIADGRYGGGEAIVDRIMPAHCIMPDTQLEDIIAAGIAALSDRFVNIIPVEQVAERIAQSLEQRTPLSVVRLGDGELLAMAQETVMSVEDVRREGSFLSYAGIELPNLAVRDQLRDAVKRADIVGIPVLRQPNYQLLAGAVLAAHGIDIRSRPFTDSLVNYGLYKGGYLRRLLQGSSVLVIGNKADQLASTLTGYGIAVAGTVTPVNGVADAARVIQHAQRHTFDIALVSAGIAAVLIAEELARTTGKVAVDFGHLADSIIKGEAPF
;
A
#
# COMPACT_ATOMS: atom_id res chain seq x y z
N MET A 1 8.91 48.46 70.47
CA MET A 1 8.92 47.81 69.14
C MET A 1 8.44 46.37 69.32
N SER A 2 7.18 46.11 68.92
CA SER A 2 6.33 44.93 69.26
C SER A 2 6.97 43.58 68.94
N ALA A 3 7.05 42.59 69.84
CA ALA A 3 5.98 41.76 70.44
C ALA A 3 5.25 40.92 69.37
N LYS A 4 4.99 39.61 69.47
CA LYS A 4 5.06 38.58 70.52
C LYS A 4 4.73 37.23 69.83
N ALA A 5 5.43 36.15 70.21
CA ALA A 5 4.86 34.87 70.67
C ALA A 5 3.62 34.27 69.98
N ASN A 6 3.66 32.98 69.61
CA ASN A 6 3.03 31.86 70.37
C ASN A 6 2.74 30.61 69.53
N LYS A 7 3.03 29.44 70.15
CA LYS A 7 2.20 28.20 70.23
C LYS A 7 1.97 27.42 68.92
N ARG A 8 1.91 26.08 68.87
CA ARG A 8 1.83 24.99 69.86
C ARG A 8 1.88 23.65 69.09
N ARG A 9 2.45 22.62 69.74
CA ARG A 9 2.00 21.20 69.83
C ARG A 9 1.85 20.38 68.53
N SER A 10 2.65 19.32 68.28
CA SER A 10 2.81 18.02 68.96
C SER A 10 1.66 17.02 68.74
N ALA A 11 1.95 15.93 68.00
CA ALA A 11 1.50 14.52 68.19
C ALA A 11 2.02 13.73 66.97
N MET A 12 3.06 12.89 67.01
CA MET A 12 3.27 11.66 67.79
C MET A 12 2.14 10.62 67.63
N LEU A 13 2.48 9.52 66.91
CA LEU A 13 2.35 8.11 67.33
C LEU A 13 1.73 7.15 66.28
N ARG A 14 2.60 6.23 65.84
CA ARG A 14 2.43 4.76 65.81
C ARG A 14 1.12 4.18 65.22
N ARG A 15 1.27 3.24 64.27
CA ARG A 15 1.25 1.79 64.58
C ARG A 15 1.56 0.88 63.39
N LYS A 16 2.46 -0.07 63.65
CA LYS A 16 2.65 -1.36 62.97
C LYS A 16 1.38 -2.21 63.00
N ARG A 17 1.17 -3.01 61.95
CA ARG A 17 0.67 -4.42 61.89
C ARG A 17 0.04 -4.63 60.49
N GLY A 18 0.16 -5.74 59.78
CA GLY A 18 0.72 -7.06 60.05
C GLY A 18 0.39 -7.96 58.85
N LYS A 19 1.23 -8.97 58.61
CA LYS A 19 1.00 -10.05 57.63
C LYS A 19 -0.21 -10.90 58.03
N ARG A 20 -1.05 -11.26 57.06
CA ARG A 20 -1.84 -12.51 56.85
C ARG A 20 -2.67 -12.26 55.59
N GLY A 21 -2.54 -12.97 54.47
CA GLY A 21 -2.61 -14.41 54.34
C GLY A 21 -4.05 -14.79 53.95
N ALA A 22 -4.40 -14.68 52.67
CA ALA A 22 -5.65 -15.21 52.13
C ALA A 22 -5.44 -15.72 50.70
N ARG A 23 -5.41 -17.05 50.58
CA ARG A 23 -5.51 -17.82 49.34
C ARG A 23 -6.82 -17.46 48.62
N ARG A 24 -6.75 -17.11 47.34
CA ARG A 24 -7.84 -17.36 46.39
C ARG A 24 -7.27 -17.95 45.10
N ARG A 25 -7.67 -19.19 44.85
CA ARG A 25 -7.53 -19.94 43.61
C ARG A 25 -8.15 -19.12 42.47
N GLY A 26 -7.35 -18.73 41.49
CA GLY A 26 -7.79 -18.20 40.20
C GLY A 26 -7.18 -19.06 39.11
N GLN A 27 -8.04 -19.67 38.31
CA GLN A 27 -7.72 -20.63 37.26
C GLN A 27 -6.67 -20.08 36.28
N ARG A 28 -5.57 -20.83 36.10
CA ARG A 28 -4.70 -20.69 34.93
C ARG A 28 -5.48 -21.16 33.71
N ARG A 29 -6.08 -20.24 32.95
CA ARG A 29 -6.43 -20.48 31.55
C ARG A 29 -5.15 -20.29 30.73
N HIS A 30 -4.63 -21.40 30.23
CA HIS A 30 -3.69 -21.41 29.11
C HIS A 30 -4.38 -20.73 27.92
N ILE A 31 -3.94 -19.53 27.57
CA ILE A 31 -4.22 -18.97 26.25
C ILE A 31 -3.23 -19.66 25.32
N LYS A 32 -3.72 -20.67 24.59
CA LYS A 32 -3.04 -21.15 23.38
C LYS A 32 -3.03 -19.99 22.40
N GLN A 33 -1.84 -19.48 22.07
CA GLN A 33 -1.63 -18.76 20.82
C GLN A 33 -1.85 -19.78 19.71
N GLU A 34 -3.05 -19.80 19.16
CA GLU A 34 -3.26 -20.36 17.82
C GLU A 34 -2.56 -19.43 16.84
N GLN A 35 -1.46 -19.93 16.29
CA GLN A 35 -0.85 -19.40 15.08
C GLN A 35 -1.90 -19.47 13.97
N ALA A 36 -2.52 -18.33 13.67
CA ALA A 36 -3.32 -18.15 12.48
C ALA A 36 -2.37 -18.17 11.27
N THR A 37 -2.10 -19.37 10.77
CA THR A 37 -1.41 -19.59 9.50
C THR A 37 -2.21 -18.97 8.37
N GLY A 38 -1.55 -18.13 7.58
CA GLY A 38 -2.13 -17.32 6.52
C GLY A 38 -2.96 -18.10 5.51
N LYS A 39 -4.22 -17.67 5.37
CA LYS A 39 -5.11 -17.93 4.24
C LYS A 39 -5.98 -16.69 4.01
N PHE A 40 -5.38 -15.56 3.65
CA PHE A 40 -6.13 -14.33 3.34
C PHE A 40 -5.41 -13.46 2.30
N TYR A 41 -4.97 -14.03 1.19
CA TYR A 41 -4.37 -13.29 0.07
C TYR A 41 -4.56 -14.05 -1.26
N ASP A 42 -5.76 -14.04 -1.86
CA ASP A 42 -5.99 -14.72 -3.16
C ASP A 42 -6.56 -13.79 -4.24
N GLU A 43 -7.64 -13.04 -3.97
CA GLU A 43 -8.41 -12.44 -5.08
C GLU A 43 -7.72 -11.29 -5.85
N GLY A 44 -6.79 -10.56 -5.21
CA GLY A 44 -6.02 -9.50 -5.88
C GLY A 44 -4.80 -10.01 -6.64
N TYR A 45 -4.28 -11.17 -6.23
CA TYR A 45 -3.12 -11.82 -6.82
C TYR A 45 -3.49 -12.52 -8.13
N ASP A 46 -4.65 -13.17 -8.16
CA ASP A 46 -5.16 -13.91 -9.32
C ASP A 46 -5.34 -13.02 -10.56
N ASN A 47 -5.84 -11.80 -10.40
CA ASN A 47 -6.09 -10.91 -11.55
C ASN A 47 -4.79 -10.42 -12.22
N GLY A 48 -3.71 -10.20 -11.46
CA GLY A 48 -2.41 -9.82 -11.99
C GLY A 48 -1.63 -10.99 -12.59
N HIS A 49 -1.81 -12.19 -12.01
CA HIS A 49 -1.23 -13.43 -12.55
C HIS A 49 -1.85 -13.78 -13.91
N THR A 50 -3.16 -13.54 -14.07
CA THR A 50 -3.92 -13.87 -15.29
C THR A 50 -3.49 -13.07 -16.52
N ALA A 51 -3.08 -11.80 -16.36
CA ALA A 51 -2.68 -10.94 -17.48
C ALA A 51 -1.31 -11.31 -18.08
N GLY A 52 -0.33 -11.68 -17.24
CA GLY A 52 0.97 -12.19 -17.70
C GLY A 52 0.90 -13.60 -18.29
N PHE A 53 0.00 -14.43 -17.75
CA PHE A 53 -0.30 -15.76 -18.28
C PHE A 53 -0.98 -15.69 -19.67
N GLY A 54 -1.81 -14.66 -19.91
CA GLY A 54 -2.54 -14.46 -21.17
C GLY A 54 -1.65 -14.35 -22.41
N LYS A 55 -0.49 -13.69 -22.32
CA LYS A 55 0.45 -13.58 -23.46
C LYS A 55 1.15 -14.91 -23.79
N GLY A 56 1.48 -15.72 -22.78
CA GLY A 56 1.99 -17.08 -22.98
C GLY A 56 0.92 -18.02 -23.55
N PHE A 57 -0.34 -17.82 -23.14
CA PHE A 57 -1.53 -18.55 -23.58
C PHE A 57 -1.87 -18.30 -25.06
N GLU A 58 -1.85 -17.04 -25.54
CA GLU A 58 -2.08 -16.70 -26.95
C GLU A 58 -1.03 -17.32 -27.88
N THR A 59 0.24 -17.31 -27.46
CA THR A 59 1.36 -17.89 -28.22
C THR A 59 1.26 -19.44 -28.31
N GLY A 60 0.63 -20.07 -27.32
CA GLY A 60 0.34 -21.51 -27.32
C GLY A 60 -0.87 -21.90 -28.18
N MET A 61 -1.93 -21.08 -28.17
CA MET A 61 -3.14 -21.26 -28.97
C MET A 61 -2.88 -21.16 -30.48
N GLU A 62 -2.04 -20.21 -30.93
CA GLU A 62 -1.69 -20.06 -32.35
C GLU A 62 -0.95 -21.28 -32.92
N LYS A 63 -0.26 -22.04 -32.08
CA LYS A 63 0.45 -23.26 -32.49
C LYS A 63 -0.41 -24.53 -32.41
N GLY A 64 -1.50 -24.51 -31.64
CA GLY A 64 -2.39 -25.66 -31.44
C GLY A 64 -3.58 -25.75 -32.39
N SER A 65 -3.95 -24.66 -33.07
CA SER A 65 -5.17 -24.57 -33.88
C SER A 65 -5.07 -25.13 -35.31
N GLN A 66 -3.91 -25.67 -35.73
CA GLN A 66 -3.70 -26.19 -37.10
C GLN A 66 -3.98 -27.69 -37.29
N GLY A 67 -4.56 -28.40 -36.32
CA GLY A 67 -4.89 -29.82 -36.45
C GLY A 67 -6.32 -30.13 -36.01
N GLY A 68 -7.19 -30.50 -36.94
CA GLY A 68 -8.55 -30.91 -36.62
C GLY A 68 -8.60 -32.31 -36.00
N ASN A 69 -9.25 -32.44 -34.84
CA ASN A 69 -10.13 -33.56 -34.45
C ASN A 69 -10.67 -33.34 -33.03
N SER A 70 -11.94 -33.74 -32.85
CA SER A 70 -12.77 -33.87 -31.61
C SER A 70 -12.44 -33.02 -30.37
N GLU A 71 -13.47 -32.40 -29.76
CA GLU A 71 -13.36 -31.55 -28.55
C GLU A 71 -12.59 -32.22 -27.37
N LYS A 72 -12.60 -33.55 -27.27
CA LYS A 72 -11.84 -34.28 -26.24
C LYS A 72 -10.34 -34.33 -26.50
N ASP A 73 -9.92 -34.49 -27.76
CA ASP A 73 -8.50 -34.50 -28.13
C ASP A 73 -7.89 -33.09 -27.95
N HIS A 74 -8.70 -32.05 -28.18
CA HIS A 74 -8.32 -30.66 -27.92
C HIS A 74 -8.11 -30.39 -26.42
N GLU A 75 -8.98 -30.87 -25.53
CA GLU A 75 -8.83 -30.68 -24.09
C GLU A 75 -7.60 -31.43 -23.53
N GLU A 76 -7.37 -32.68 -23.94
CA GLU A 76 -6.20 -33.44 -23.47
C GLU A 76 -4.87 -32.84 -23.97
N SER A 77 -4.82 -32.40 -25.23
CA SER A 77 -3.67 -31.68 -25.79
C SER A 77 -3.43 -30.35 -25.08
N TYR A 78 -4.49 -29.61 -24.78
CA TYR A 78 -4.43 -28.36 -24.01
C TYR A 78 -3.86 -28.58 -22.60
N GLN A 79 -4.39 -29.57 -21.87
CA GLN A 79 -3.91 -29.89 -20.52
C GLN A 79 -2.45 -30.35 -20.50
N SER A 80 -2.03 -31.10 -21.53
CA SER A 80 -0.64 -31.52 -21.71
C SER A 80 0.29 -30.34 -21.97
N GLY A 81 -0.09 -29.45 -22.90
CA GLY A 81 0.65 -28.22 -23.19
C GLY A 81 0.75 -27.29 -21.99
N TYR A 82 -0.34 -27.14 -21.23
CA TYR A 82 -0.38 -26.35 -20.00
C TYR A 82 0.60 -26.89 -18.94
N LYS A 83 0.56 -28.20 -18.67
CA LYS A 83 1.50 -28.85 -17.72
C LYS A 83 2.95 -28.70 -18.16
N LYS A 84 3.22 -28.85 -19.46
CA LYS A 84 4.55 -28.65 -20.03
C LYS A 84 5.02 -27.21 -19.84
N GLY A 85 4.16 -26.22 -20.12
CA GLY A 85 4.48 -24.81 -19.90
C GLY A 85 4.83 -24.48 -18.45
N ILE A 86 4.09 -25.05 -17.48
CA ILE A 86 4.42 -24.94 -16.05
C ILE A 86 5.80 -25.55 -15.75
N ALA A 87 6.06 -26.76 -16.25
CA ALA A 87 7.33 -27.43 -16.02
C ALA A 87 8.51 -26.66 -16.63
N ASP A 88 8.39 -26.23 -17.88
CA ASP A 88 9.40 -25.45 -18.60
C ASP A 88 9.63 -24.09 -17.91
N GLY A 89 8.57 -23.44 -17.44
CA GLY A 89 8.64 -22.19 -16.68
C GLY A 89 9.31 -22.35 -15.32
N ARG A 90 8.98 -23.41 -14.57
CA ARG A 90 9.62 -23.75 -13.29
C ARG A 90 11.11 -24.03 -13.47
N TYR A 91 11.47 -24.79 -14.51
CA TYR A 91 12.86 -25.04 -14.84
C TYR A 91 13.57 -23.73 -15.24
N GLY A 92 13.07 -23.02 -16.24
CA GLY A 92 13.72 -21.82 -16.77
C GLY A 92 13.81 -20.66 -15.77
N GLY A 93 12.80 -20.47 -14.92
CA GLY A 93 12.74 -19.41 -13.92
C GLY A 93 13.38 -19.75 -12.57
N GLY A 94 13.73 -21.01 -12.33
CA GLY A 94 14.18 -21.49 -11.03
C GLY A 94 15.36 -22.45 -11.13
N GLU A 95 15.11 -23.69 -11.54
CA GLU A 95 16.12 -24.75 -11.56
C GLU A 95 17.33 -24.39 -12.45
N ALA A 96 17.11 -23.82 -13.64
CA ALA A 96 18.18 -23.40 -14.53
C ALA A 96 19.08 -22.30 -13.92
N ILE A 97 18.53 -21.48 -13.01
CA ILE A 97 19.32 -20.49 -12.26
C ILE A 97 20.18 -21.20 -11.22
N VAL A 98 19.62 -22.20 -10.54
CA VAL A 98 20.36 -23.05 -9.59
C VAL A 98 21.50 -23.78 -10.30
N ASP A 99 21.23 -24.46 -11.41
CA ASP A 99 22.24 -25.18 -12.21
C ASP A 99 23.41 -24.27 -12.63
N ARG A 100 23.11 -23.03 -13.01
CA ARG A 100 24.13 -22.05 -13.40
C ARG A 100 25.02 -21.61 -12.23
N ILE A 101 24.52 -21.63 -11.00
CA ILE A 101 25.23 -21.16 -9.80
C ILE A 101 25.92 -22.33 -9.07
N MET A 102 25.40 -23.55 -9.21
CA MET A 102 25.92 -24.74 -8.55
C MET A 102 27.38 -25.01 -8.92
N PRO A 103 28.24 -25.38 -7.96
CA PRO A 103 29.59 -25.79 -8.26
C PRO A 103 29.63 -26.99 -9.21
N ALA A 104 30.62 -27.02 -10.09
CA ALA A 104 30.86 -28.18 -10.93
C ALA A 104 31.01 -29.46 -10.09
N HIS A 105 30.52 -30.58 -10.61
CA HIS A 105 30.60 -31.90 -9.98
C HIS A 105 29.88 -32.04 -8.63
N CYS A 106 28.90 -31.16 -8.33
CA CYS A 106 28.03 -31.28 -7.16
C CYS A 106 26.59 -31.60 -7.58
N ILE A 107 25.86 -32.35 -6.75
CA ILE A 107 24.42 -32.62 -6.91
C ILE A 107 23.69 -32.35 -5.59
N MET A 108 22.42 -31.98 -5.65
CA MET A 108 21.51 -31.87 -4.50
C MET A 108 20.32 -32.82 -4.72
N PRO A 109 20.46 -34.12 -4.36
CA PRO A 109 19.50 -35.14 -4.74
C PRO A 109 18.14 -35.03 -4.02
N ASP A 110 18.11 -34.45 -2.82
CA ASP A 110 16.94 -34.43 -1.92
C ASP A 110 16.49 -33.01 -1.57
N THR A 111 16.66 -32.04 -2.48
CA THR A 111 16.33 -30.63 -2.23
C THR A 111 15.47 -30.08 -3.36
N GLN A 112 14.28 -29.56 -3.02
CA GLN A 112 13.40 -28.91 -3.99
C GLN A 112 13.78 -27.44 -4.15
N LEU A 113 13.43 -26.84 -5.29
CA LEU A 113 13.62 -25.41 -5.53
C LEU A 113 13.07 -24.53 -4.41
N GLU A 114 11.90 -24.86 -3.85
CA GLU A 114 11.29 -24.12 -2.74
C GLU A 114 12.15 -24.16 -1.47
N ASP A 115 12.84 -25.26 -1.19
CA ASP A 115 13.71 -25.39 -0.03
C ASP A 115 14.94 -24.47 -0.19
N ILE A 116 15.48 -24.41 -1.41
CA ILE A 116 16.58 -23.50 -1.76
C ILE A 116 16.14 -22.05 -1.59
N ILE A 117 14.97 -21.69 -2.13
CA ILE A 117 14.40 -20.35 -2.02
C ILE A 117 14.13 -20.01 -0.55
N ALA A 118 13.53 -20.90 0.23
CA ALA A 118 13.23 -20.69 1.64
C ALA A 118 14.50 -20.49 2.47
N ALA A 119 15.54 -21.30 2.23
CA ALA A 119 16.84 -21.13 2.86
C ALA A 119 17.48 -19.78 2.50
N GLY A 120 17.40 -19.38 1.23
CA GLY A 120 17.87 -18.07 0.76
C GLY A 120 17.11 -16.91 1.40
N ILE A 121 15.78 -16.98 1.48
CA ILE A 121 14.93 -15.97 2.14
C ILE A 121 15.29 -15.86 3.63
N ALA A 122 15.46 -16.99 4.32
CA ALA A 122 15.87 -17.00 5.72
C ALA A 122 17.26 -16.37 5.93
N ALA A 123 18.21 -16.68 5.04
CA ALA A 123 19.57 -16.15 5.06
C ALA A 123 19.64 -14.64 4.75
N LEU A 124 18.63 -14.08 4.06
CA LEU A 124 18.55 -12.66 3.70
C LEU A 124 17.61 -11.85 4.62
N SER A 125 17.18 -12.44 5.73
CA SER A 125 16.21 -11.82 6.65
C SER A 125 16.68 -10.49 7.25
N ASP A 126 17.99 -10.30 7.40
CA ASP A 126 18.62 -9.05 7.83
C ASP A 126 18.42 -7.90 6.83
N ARG A 127 18.15 -8.22 5.56
CA ARG A 127 17.90 -7.23 4.50
C ARG A 127 16.45 -6.77 4.43
N PHE A 128 15.54 -7.44 5.13
CA PHE A 128 14.12 -7.13 5.07
C PHE A 128 13.86 -5.71 5.57
N VAL A 129 12.91 -5.07 4.91
CA VAL A 129 12.43 -3.74 5.29
C VAL A 129 11.03 -3.93 5.84
N ASN A 130 10.86 -3.57 7.12
CA ASN A 130 9.56 -3.58 7.74
C ASN A 130 8.79 -2.33 7.34
N ILE A 131 7.70 -2.52 6.62
CA ILE A 131 6.69 -1.50 6.39
C ILE A 131 5.66 -1.54 7.53
N ILE A 132 5.03 -0.40 7.85
CA ILE A 132 3.98 -0.34 8.86
C ILE A 132 2.70 -0.99 8.32
N PRO A 133 1.98 -1.76 9.15
CA PRO A 133 0.73 -2.39 8.75
C PRO A 133 -0.43 -1.38 8.73
N VAL A 134 -1.53 -1.78 8.10
CA VAL A 134 -2.73 -0.95 7.90
C VAL A 134 -3.28 -0.40 9.23
N GLU A 135 -3.23 -1.20 10.30
CA GLU A 135 -3.69 -0.81 11.64
C GLU A 135 -2.91 0.40 12.16
N GLN A 136 -1.58 0.39 12.00
CA GLN A 136 -0.74 1.51 12.41
C GLN A 136 -0.97 2.75 11.54
N VAL A 137 -1.29 2.57 10.25
CA VAL A 137 -1.68 3.69 9.39
C VAL A 137 -3.00 4.30 9.89
N ALA A 138 -4.00 3.46 10.19
CA ALA A 138 -5.28 3.90 10.73
C ALA A 138 -5.12 4.64 12.06
N GLU A 139 -4.30 4.13 12.98
CA GLU A 139 -3.99 4.78 14.25
C GLU A 139 -3.34 6.15 14.07
N ARG A 140 -2.37 6.27 13.15
CA ARG A 140 -1.72 7.56 12.85
C ARG A 140 -2.70 8.57 12.26
N ILE A 141 -3.57 8.13 11.34
CA ILE A 141 -4.62 9.00 10.79
C ILE A 141 -5.56 9.46 11.93
N ALA A 142 -6.03 8.55 12.77
CA ALA A 142 -6.92 8.86 13.88
C ALA A 142 -6.28 9.86 14.86
N GLN A 143 -5.01 9.66 15.22
CA GLN A 143 -4.25 10.57 16.09
C GLN A 143 -4.15 11.97 15.47
N SER A 144 -3.84 12.06 14.17
CA SER A 144 -3.78 13.36 13.47
C SER A 144 -5.13 14.06 13.38
N LEU A 145 -6.23 13.32 13.21
CA LEU A 145 -7.58 13.88 13.26
C LEU A 145 -7.92 14.42 14.65
N GLU A 146 -7.62 13.65 15.70
CA GLU A 146 -7.87 14.07 17.10
C GLU A 146 -7.03 15.30 17.49
N GLN A 147 -5.75 15.30 17.13
CA GLN A 147 -4.80 16.37 17.47
C GLN A 147 -4.90 17.56 16.51
N ARG A 148 -5.64 17.43 15.41
CA ARG A 148 -5.74 18.41 14.31
C ARG A 148 -4.37 18.79 13.76
N THR A 149 -3.52 17.79 13.54
CA THR A 149 -2.20 17.94 12.94
C THR A 149 -2.21 17.44 11.49
N PRO A 150 -1.36 18.02 10.61
CA PRO A 150 -1.27 17.55 9.23
C PRO A 150 -0.81 16.11 9.17
N LEU A 151 -1.37 15.35 8.23
CA LEU A 151 -0.85 14.03 7.85
C LEU A 151 -1.24 13.69 6.41
N SER A 152 -0.24 13.29 5.64
CA SER A 152 -0.38 12.85 4.25
C SER A 152 -0.14 11.34 4.14
N VAL A 153 -1.07 10.65 3.46
CA VAL A 153 -0.87 9.27 3.00
C VAL A 153 -0.89 9.28 1.49
N VAL A 154 0.27 9.09 0.87
CA VAL A 154 0.40 8.98 -0.59
C VAL A 154 0.69 7.53 -0.98
N ARG A 155 0.38 7.13 -2.21
CA ARG A 155 0.61 5.76 -2.68
C ARG A 155 1.35 5.81 -4.02
N LEU A 156 2.27 4.89 -4.22
CA LEU A 156 2.99 4.70 -5.48
C LEU A 156 2.48 3.41 -6.12
N GLY A 157 1.85 3.54 -7.28
CA GLY A 157 1.58 2.44 -8.20
C GLY A 157 2.63 2.34 -9.30
N ASP A 158 2.35 1.52 -10.29
CA ASP A 158 3.18 1.38 -11.50
C ASP A 158 3.31 2.72 -12.26
N GLY A 159 2.21 3.48 -12.39
CA GLY A 159 2.22 4.79 -13.05
C GLY A 159 3.15 5.80 -12.38
N GLU A 160 3.04 5.98 -11.06
CA GLU A 160 3.91 6.89 -10.32
C GLU A 160 5.38 6.44 -10.36
N LEU A 161 5.63 5.14 -10.23
CA LEU A 161 6.99 4.59 -10.30
C LEU A 161 7.63 4.77 -11.67
N LEU A 162 6.90 4.48 -12.75
CA LEU A 162 7.37 4.69 -14.13
C LEU A 162 7.61 6.18 -14.41
N ALA A 163 6.73 7.06 -13.94
CA ALA A 163 6.94 8.51 -14.03
C ALA A 163 8.21 8.94 -13.28
N MET A 164 8.48 8.38 -12.10
CA MET A 164 9.69 8.65 -11.32
C MET A 164 10.97 8.02 -11.92
N ALA A 165 10.85 6.95 -12.72
CA ALA A 165 11.97 6.20 -13.28
C ALA A 165 12.67 6.89 -14.47
N GLN A 166 12.02 7.85 -15.12
CA GLN A 166 12.51 8.58 -16.29
C GLN A 166 13.93 9.14 -16.08
N GLU A 167 14.87 8.72 -16.92
CA GLU A 167 16.28 9.15 -16.93
C GLU A 167 16.97 8.96 -15.55
N THR A 168 16.55 7.96 -14.79
CA THR A 168 17.21 7.59 -13.51
C THR A 168 17.56 6.11 -13.48
N VAL A 169 16.54 5.26 -13.54
CA VAL A 169 16.70 3.79 -13.60
C VAL A 169 16.21 3.20 -14.91
N MET A 170 15.52 4.01 -15.73
CA MET A 170 15.02 3.64 -17.05
C MET A 170 15.21 4.80 -18.04
N SER A 171 15.51 4.49 -19.30
CA SER A 171 15.46 5.47 -20.38
C SER A 171 14.02 5.94 -20.63
N VAL A 172 13.83 7.12 -21.21
CA VAL A 172 12.49 7.59 -21.62
C VAL A 172 11.82 6.62 -22.60
N GLU A 173 12.58 5.97 -23.49
CA GLU A 173 12.07 4.96 -24.41
C GLU A 173 11.54 3.73 -23.66
N ASP A 174 12.26 3.25 -22.65
CA ASP A 174 11.81 2.13 -21.82
C ASP A 174 10.56 2.50 -21.02
N VAL A 175 10.53 3.70 -20.42
CA VAL A 175 9.34 4.19 -19.71
C VAL A 175 8.15 4.31 -20.66
N ARG A 176 8.34 4.77 -21.91
CA ARG A 176 7.27 4.85 -22.90
C ARG A 176 6.74 3.48 -23.30
N ARG A 177 7.62 2.48 -23.41
CA ARG A 177 7.25 1.10 -23.75
C ARG A 177 6.46 0.44 -22.62
N GLU A 178 6.92 0.56 -21.38
CA GLU A 178 6.31 -0.06 -20.20
C GLU A 178 5.07 0.71 -19.71
N GLY A 179 5.04 2.03 -19.92
CA GLY A 179 4.04 2.96 -19.41
C GLY A 179 3.24 3.64 -20.51
N SER A 180 2.79 2.90 -21.53
CA SER A 180 1.98 3.46 -22.63
C SER A 180 0.69 4.17 -22.15
N PHE A 181 0.21 3.82 -20.95
CA PHE A 181 -0.94 4.43 -20.29
C PHE A 181 -0.64 5.79 -19.62
N LEU A 182 0.62 6.20 -19.51
CA LEU A 182 1.00 7.45 -18.82
C LEU A 182 0.45 8.71 -19.51
N SER A 183 0.41 8.74 -20.84
CA SER A 183 -0.23 9.83 -21.59
C SER A 183 -1.71 9.96 -21.22
N TYR A 184 -2.43 8.83 -21.11
CA TYR A 184 -3.81 8.82 -20.63
C TYR A 184 -3.95 9.29 -19.18
N ALA A 185 -2.94 9.01 -18.34
CA ALA A 185 -2.85 9.51 -16.96
C ALA A 185 -2.42 10.98 -16.86
N GLY A 186 -2.25 11.68 -17.99
CA GLY A 186 -1.90 13.10 -18.06
C GLY A 186 -0.40 13.41 -17.99
N ILE A 187 0.46 12.44 -18.34
CA ILE A 187 1.91 12.63 -18.43
C ILE A 187 2.38 12.35 -19.86
N GLU A 188 2.76 13.41 -20.57
CA GLU A 188 3.44 13.29 -21.86
C GLU A 188 4.95 13.13 -21.67
N LEU A 189 5.53 12.05 -22.18
CA LEU A 189 6.94 11.72 -21.99
C LEU A 189 7.84 12.37 -23.06
N PRO A 190 8.99 12.97 -22.68
CA PRO A 190 9.52 13.06 -21.31
C PRO A 190 8.88 14.19 -20.50
N ASN A 191 8.64 13.93 -19.21
CA ASN A 191 8.23 14.96 -18.25
C ASN A 191 9.04 14.86 -16.96
N LEU A 192 10.28 15.37 -17.02
CA LEU A 192 11.19 15.35 -15.89
C LEU A 192 10.76 16.32 -14.77
N ALA A 193 9.95 17.34 -15.09
CA ALA A 193 9.38 18.23 -14.09
C ALA A 193 8.40 17.47 -13.17
N VAL A 194 7.51 16.66 -13.75
CA VAL A 194 6.58 15.82 -12.96
C VAL A 194 7.32 14.74 -12.19
N ARG A 195 8.37 14.13 -12.78
CA ARG A 195 9.28 13.22 -12.07
C ARG A 195 9.83 13.85 -10.79
N ASP A 196 10.35 15.07 -10.91
CA ASP A 196 10.95 15.80 -9.80
C ASP A 196 9.91 16.26 -8.76
N GLN A 197 8.72 16.66 -9.21
CA GLN A 197 7.60 16.97 -8.32
C GLN A 197 7.16 15.74 -7.51
N LEU A 198 7.05 14.57 -8.14
CA LEU A 198 6.73 13.31 -7.46
C LEU A 198 7.82 12.92 -6.47
N ARG A 199 9.10 12.99 -6.87
CA ARG A 199 10.23 12.79 -5.95
C ARG A 199 10.09 13.66 -4.71
N ASP A 200 9.80 14.94 -4.89
CA ASP A 200 9.76 15.90 -3.80
C ASP A 200 8.53 15.69 -2.91
N ALA A 201 7.36 15.37 -3.48
CA ALA A 201 6.17 14.99 -2.73
C ALA A 201 6.41 13.71 -1.91
N VAL A 202 6.96 12.66 -2.51
CA VAL A 202 7.30 11.42 -1.80
C VAL A 202 8.31 11.68 -0.68
N LYS A 203 9.27 12.58 -0.90
CA LYS A 203 10.25 12.96 0.14
C LYS A 203 9.61 13.69 1.32
N ARG A 204 8.52 14.42 1.13
CA ARG A 204 7.84 15.18 2.19
C ARG A 204 6.66 14.45 2.84
N ALA A 205 6.07 13.47 2.15
CA ALA A 205 4.92 12.76 2.65
C ALA A 205 5.22 12.00 3.97
N ASP A 206 4.22 11.95 4.84
CA ASP A 206 4.33 11.36 6.18
C ASP A 206 4.28 9.82 6.13
N ILE A 207 3.44 9.28 5.25
CA ILE A 207 3.30 7.84 4.99
C ILE A 207 3.26 7.62 3.47
N VAL A 208 4.12 6.73 2.98
CA VAL A 208 4.20 6.37 1.56
C VAL A 208 3.84 4.90 1.38
N GLY A 209 2.77 4.63 0.63
CA GLY A 209 2.40 3.30 0.17
C GLY A 209 3.26 2.86 -1.02
N ILE A 210 3.82 1.66 -0.98
CA ILE A 210 4.61 1.06 -2.06
C ILE A 210 4.10 -0.34 -2.40
N PRO A 211 4.26 -0.78 -3.66
CA PRO A 211 3.81 -2.11 -4.03
C PRO A 211 4.72 -3.18 -3.42
N VAL A 212 4.11 -4.14 -2.75
CA VAL A 212 4.82 -5.27 -2.11
C VAL A 212 4.98 -6.46 -3.06
N LEU A 213 4.22 -6.50 -4.14
CA LEU A 213 4.24 -7.57 -5.13
C LEU A 213 5.56 -7.58 -5.91
N ARG A 214 6.22 -8.75 -5.96
CA ARG A 214 7.51 -8.99 -6.64
C ARG A 214 7.39 -9.09 -8.15
N GLN A 215 6.95 -8.00 -8.79
CA GLN A 215 6.88 -7.87 -10.25
C GLN A 215 7.77 -6.71 -10.74
N PRO A 216 8.19 -6.71 -12.02
CA PRO A 216 9.15 -5.75 -12.57
C PRO A 216 8.79 -4.28 -12.28
N ASN A 217 7.59 -3.83 -12.66
CA ASN A 217 7.14 -2.44 -12.50
C ASN A 217 6.54 -2.14 -11.11
N TYR A 218 6.68 -3.06 -10.16
CA TYR A 218 6.13 -2.97 -8.81
C TYR A 218 7.26 -2.94 -7.76
N GLN A 219 7.38 -3.92 -6.87
CA GLN A 219 8.37 -3.87 -5.77
C GLN A 219 9.81 -3.70 -6.28
N LEU A 220 10.15 -4.35 -7.41
CA LEU A 220 11.50 -4.29 -7.98
C LEU A 220 11.84 -2.88 -8.47
N LEU A 221 10.94 -2.26 -9.24
CA LEU A 221 11.09 -0.88 -9.67
C LEU A 221 11.04 0.10 -8.50
N ALA A 222 10.15 -0.11 -7.52
CA ALA A 222 10.02 0.74 -6.33
C ALA A 222 11.36 0.86 -5.58
N GLY A 223 12.03 -0.25 -5.31
CA GLY A 223 13.33 -0.26 -4.65
C GLY A 223 14.38 0.53 -5.43
N ALA A 224 14.46 0.32 -6.74
CA ALA A 224 15.44 1.00 -7.61
C ALA A 224 15.16 2.51 -7.72
N VAL A 225 13.91 2.90 -7.96
CA VAL A 225 13.48 4.30 -8.09
C VAL A 225 13.73 5.07 -6.80
N LEU A 226 13.30 4.53 -5.64
CA LEU A 226 13.50 5.21 -4.36
C LEU A 226 14.98 5.42 -4.07
N ALA A 227 15.81 4.41 -4.31
CA ALA A 227 17.27 4.50 -4.13
C ALA A 227 17.90 5.56 -5.05
N ALA A 228 17.54 5.58 -6.34
CA ALA A 228 18.06 6.55 -7.32
C ALA A 228 17.70 8.01 -6.95
N HIS A 229 16.58 8.21 -6.26
CA HIS A 229 16.14 9.52 -5.77
C HIS A 229 16.65 9.86 -4.36
N GLY A 230 17.47 9.00 -3.74
CA GLY A 230 18.01 9.19 -2.39
C GLY A 230 16.95 9.08 -1.29
N ILE A 231 15.93 8.24 -1.49
CA ILE A 231 14.88 7.96 -0.52
C ILE A 231 15.20 6.61 0.13
N ASP A 232 15.69 6.65 1.37
CA ASP A 232 15.91 5.42 2.14
C ASP A 232 14.59 4.90 2.71
N ILE A 233 14.18 3.74 2.22
CA ILE A 233 12.98 3.03 2.65
C ILE A 233 12.99 2.66 4.15
N ARG A 234 14.18 2.60 4.78
CA ARG A 234 14.32 2.29 6.22
C ARG A 234 14.22 3.52 7.13
N SER A 235 14.30 4.72 6.55
CA SER A 235 14.40 5.98 7.32
C SER A 235 13.06 6.53 7.81
N ARG A 236 11.93 6.04 7.28
CA ARG A 236 10.60 6.60 7.52
C ARG A 236 9.50 5.52 7.40
N PRO A 237 8.26 5.81 7.81
CA PRO A 237 7.14 4.87 7.66
C PRO A 237 6.74 4.70 6.19
N PHE A 238 6.92 3.48 5.68
CA PHE A 238 6.31 3.01 4.43
C PHE A 238 5.17 2.04 4.74
N THR A 239 4.21 1.89 3.85
CA THR A 239 3.09 0.92 3.94
C THR A 239 2.86 0.25 2.60
N ASP A 240 1.89 -0.66 2.49
CA ASP A 240 1.43 -1.22 1.22
C ASP A 240 0.72 -0.13 0.37
N SER A 241 0.98 -0.09 -0.95
CA SER A 241 0.29 0.80 -1.90
C SER A 241 -1.21 0.54 -2.02
N LEU A 242 -1.69 -0.61 -1.53
CA LEU A 242 -3.11 -0.97 -1.39
C LEU A 242 -3.68 -0.62 -0.01
N VAL A 243 -3.00 0.22 0.78
CA VAL A 243 -3.44 0.63 2.12
C VAL A 243 -4.86 1.20 2.15
N ASN A 244 -5.32 1.88 1.09
CA ASN A 244 -6.69 2.36 0.98
C ASN A 244 -7.72 1.20 1.06
N TYR A 245 -7.48 0.11 0.32
CA TYR A 245 -8.30 -1.10 0.40
C TYR A 245 -8.15 -1.79 1.76
N GLY A 246 -6.94 -1.80 2.33
CA GLY A 246 -6.71 -2.30 3.68
C GLY A 246 -7.53 -1.55 4.74
N LEU A 247 -7.52 -0.21 4.71
CA LEU A 247 -8.28 0.65 5.61
C LEU A 247 -9.78 0.36 5.49
N TYR A 248 -10.28 0.14 4.26
CA TYR A 248 -11.67 -0.25 4.03
C TYR A 248 -11.98 -1.66 4.58
N LYS A 249 -11.25 -2.69 4.14
CA LYS A 249 -11.49 -4.09 4.54
C LYS A 249 -11.35 -4.32 6.05
N GLY A 250 -10.44 -3.59 6.70
CA GLY A 250 -10.27 -3.60 8.15
C GLY A 250 -11.35 -2.83 8.93
N GLY A 251 -12.30 -2.18 8.25
CA GLY A 251 -13.35 -1.36 8.87
C GLY A 251 -12.85 -0.04 9.48
N TYR A 252 -11.58 0.32 9.24
CA TYR A 252 -10.96 1.54 9.76
C TYR A 252 -11.47 2.77 9.03
N LEU A 253 -11.63 2.70 7.71
CA LEU A 253 -12.05 3.83 6.89
C LEU A 253 -13.35 4.44 7.41
N ARG A 254 -14.38 3.62 7.64
CA ARG A 254 -15.65 4.10 8.18
C ARG A 254 -15.49 4.80 9.52
N ARG A 255 -14.68 4.26 10.43
CA ARG A 255 -14.44 4.86 11.75
C ARG A 255 -13.71 6.20 11.64
N LEU A 256 -12.78 6.33 10.70
CA LEU A 256 -12.03 7.57 10.47
C LEU A 256 -12.91 8.67 9.87
N LEU A 257 -13.85 8.30 8.98
CA LEU A 257 -14.76 9.26 8.35
C LEU A 257 -15.96 9.63 9.23
N GLN A 258 -16.40 8.73 10.12
CA GLN A 258 -17.50 9.01 11.04
C GLN A 258 -17.13 10.12 12.01
N GLY A 259 -17.89 11.23 11.97
CA GLY A 259 -17.65 12.41 12.81
C GLY A 259 -16.61 13.38 12.25
N SER A 260 -15.97 13.05 11.13
CA SER A 260 -15.06 13.95 10.40
C SER A 260 -15.81 14.69 9.29
N SER A 261 -15.42 15.94 9.04
CA SER A 261 -15.86 16.67 7.84
C SER A 261 -14.97 16.29 6.64
N VAL A 262 -15.54 15.65 5.63
CA VAL A 262 -14.80 15.01 4.53
C VAL A 262 -14.82 15.85 3.26
N LEU A 263 -13.65 16.23 2.74
CA LEU A 263 -13.53 16.80 1.40
C LEU A 263 -13.26 15.67 0.39
N VAL A 264 -13.98 15.64 -0.73
CA VAL A 264 -13.77 14.64 -1.78
C VAL A 264 -13.18 15.29 -3.03
N ILE A 265 -12.08 14.76 -3.53
CA ILE A 265 -11.34 15.33 -4.67
C ILE A 265 -11.16 14.26 -5.74
N GLY A 266 -11.51 14.58 -6.99
CA GLY A 266 -11.35 13.68 -8.13
C GLY A 266 -12.47 13.82 -9.16
N ASN A 267 -12.31 13.19 -10.32
CA ASN A 267 -13.28 13.29 -11.43
C ASN A 267 -14.67 12.75 -11.09
N LYS A 268 -14.76 11.82 -10.13
CA LYS A 268 -16.03 11.27 -9.62
C LYS A 268 -16.36 11.79 -8.22
N ALA A 269 -15.82 12.93 -7.81
CA ALA A 269 -16.00 13.46 -6.46
C ALA A 269 -17.48 13.62 -6.09
N ASP A 270 -18.32 14.13 -6.99
CA ASP A 270 -19.76 14.32 -6.72
C ASP A 270 -20.50 13.00 -6.51
N GLN A 271 -20.15 11.97 -7.28
CA GLN A 271 -20.73 10.63 -7.15
C GLN A 271 -20.31 9.99 -5.83
N LEU A 272 -19.01 10.02 -5.51
CA LEU A 272 -18.49 9.48 -4.26
C LEU A 272 -19.08 10.23 -3.05
N ALA A 273 -19.17 11.57 -3.11
CA ALA A 273 -19.79 12.38 -2.08
C ALA A 273 -21.25 11.99 -1.84
N SER A 274 -22.01 11.78 -2.92
CA SER A 274 -23.41 11.34 -2.82
C SER A 274 -23.53 9.98 -2.14
N THR A 275 -22.68 9.01 -2.54
CA THR A 275 -22.64 7.68 -1.91
C THR A 275 -22.26 7.76 -0.43
N LEU A 276 -21.19 8.48 -0.08
CA LEU A 276 -20.74 8.65 1.31
C LEU A 276 -21.81 9.33 2.19
N THR A 277 -22.50 10.35 1.65
CA THR A 277 -23.61 11.02 2.34
C THR A 277 -24.76 10.04 2.62
N GLY A 278 -25.05 9.14 1.67
CA GLY A 278 -26.03 8.06 1.85
C GLY A 278 -25.69 7.10 3.01
N TYR A 279 -24.40 6.98 3.35
CA TYR A 279 -23.90 6.22 4.50
C TYR A 279 -23.76 7.05 5.79
N GLY A 280 -24.24 8.30 5.80
CA GLY A 280 -24.21 9.18 6.96
C GLY A 280 -22.85 9.86 7.22
N ILE A 281 -21.97 9.91 6.21
CA ILE A 281 -20.69 10.64 6.29
C ILE A 281 -20.94 12.11 5.96
N ALA A 282 -20.36 13.02 6.77
CA ALA A 282 -20.48 14.45 6.55
C ALA A 282 -19.50 14.91 5.47
N VAL A 283 -20.01 15.22 4.27
CA VAL A 283 -19.19 15.74 3.17
C VAL A 283 -19.14 17.28 3.22
N ALA A 284 -17.93 17.83 3.34
CA ALA A 284 -17.63 19.27 3.40
C ALA A 284 -17.71 19.97 2.04
N GLY A 285 -17.57 19.20 0.97
CA GLY A 285 -17.57 19.68 -0.41
C GLY A 285 -16.89 18.70 -1.35
N THR A 286 -16.87 19.08 -2.62
CA THR A 286 -16.24 18.33 -3.69
C THR A 286 -15.33 19.24 -4.51
N VAL A 287 -14.21 18.69 -5.01
CA VAL A 287 -13.33 19.37 -5.97
C VAL A 287 -13.17 18.50 -7.21
N THR A 288 -13.75 18.98 -8.31
CA THR A 288 -13.82 18.28 -9.60
C THR A 288 -13.85 19.30 -10.75
N PRO A 289 -13.38 18.97 -11.97
CA PRO A 289 -12.59 17.79 -12.32
C PRO A 289 -11.13 17.93 -11.83
N VAL A 290 -10.35 16.85 -12.00
CA VAL A 290 -8.89 16.83 -11.88
C VAL A 290 -8.31 16.23 -13.17
N ASN A 291 -7.79 17.09 -14.04
CA ASN A 291 -7.27 16.71 -15.36
C ASN A 291 -5.75 16.44 -15.30
N GLY A 292 -5.38 15.43 -14.51
CA GLY A 292 -3.98 15.03 -14.36
C GLY A 292 -3.13 16.02 -13.55
N VAL A 293 -1.81 15.85 -13.66
CA VAL A 293 -0.81 16.54 -12.81
C VAL A 293 -0.78 18.05 -12.99
N ALA A 294 -1.07 18.55 -14.19
CA ALA A 294 -1.11 19.98 -14.48
C ALA A 294 -2.18 20.74 -13.67
N ASP A 295 -3.24 20.04 -13.26
CA ASP A 295 -4.35 20.61 -12.49
C ASP A 295 -4.11 20.64 -10.97
N ALA A 296 -3.06 19.99 -10.48
CA ALA A 296 -2.82 19.82 -9.04
C ALA A 296 -2.84 21.15 -8.27
N ALA A 297 -2.15 22.18 -8.76
CA ALA A 297 -2.08 23.49 -8.12
C ALA A 297 -3.46 24.16 -8.01
N ARG A 298 -4.26 24.11 -9.08
CA ARG A 298 -5.64 24.65 -9.10
C ARG A 298 -6.52 23.91 -8.10
N VAL A 299 -6.42 22.58 -8.07
CA VAL A 299 -7.20 21.72 -7.16
C VAL A 299 -6.88 22.03 -5.71
N ILE A 300 -5.60 22.18 -5.35
CA ILE A 300 -5.17 22.55 -4.00
C ILE A 300 -5.73 23.92 -3.60
N GLN A 301 -5.63 24.93 -4.47
CA GLN A 301 -6.20 26.27 -4.20
C GLN A 301 -7.71 26.26 -4.02
N HIS A 302 -8.43 25.39 -4.74
CA HIS A 302 -9.87 25.25 -4.58
C HIS A 302 -10.21 24.51 -3.27
N ALA A 303 -9.50 23.41 -2.98
CA ALA A 303 -9.66 22.62 -1.75
C ALA A 303 -9.46 23.47 -0.48
N GLN A 304 -8.52 24.41 -0.49
CA GLN A 304 -8.25 25.34 0.62
C GLN A 304 -9.44 26.26 0.98
N ARG A 305 -10.46 26.37 0.10
CA ARG A 305 -11.67 27.17 0.37
C ARG A 305 -12.69 26.42 1.23
N HIS A 306 -12.52 25.11 1.40
CA HIS A 306 -13.41 24.28 2.21
C HIS A 306 -12.87 24.14 3.64
N THR A 307 -13.79 24.07 4.60
CA THR A 307 -13.45 23.67 5.97
C THR A 307 -13.69 22.17 6.10
N PHE A 308 -12.63 21.39 6.26
CA PHE A 308 -12.67 19.94 6.38
C PHE A 308 -11.64 19.44 7.40
N ASP A 309 -11.75 18.17 7.79
CA ASP A 309 -10.79 17.48 8.68
C ASP A 309 -9.93 16.49 7.89
N ILE A 310 -10.54 15.81 6.92
CA ILE A 310 -9.89 14.83 6.05
C ILE A 310 -10.27 15.04 4.58
N ALA A 311 -9.30 14.96 3.68
CA ALA A 311 -9.51 14.92 2.24
C ALA A 311 -9.26 13.52 1.67
N LEU A 312 -10.19 13.03 0.84
CA LEU A 312 -10.03 11.81 0.04
C LEU A 312 -9.73 12.20 -1.40
N VAL A 313 -8.55 11.82 -1.90
CA VAL A 313 -8.03 12.27 -3.20
C VAL A 313 -7.94 11.10 -4.18
N SER A 314 -8.80 11.06 -5.19
CA SER A 314 -8.82 10.04 -6.25
C SER A 314 -8.54 10.66 -7.61
N ALA A 315 -7.26 10.83 -7.94
CA ALA A 315 -6.81 11.61 -9.10
C ALA A 315 -5.59 11.02 -9.84
N GLY A 316 -5.39 9.70 -9.78
CA GLY A 316 -4.22 9.04 -10.37
C GLY A 316 -2.91 9.65 -9.86
N ILE A 317 -1.95 9.88 -10.76
CA ILE A 317 -0.62 10.42 -10.41
C ILE A 317 -0.70 11.79 -9.73
N ALA A 318 -1.71 12.61 -10.05
CA ALA A 318 -1.91 13.89 -9.39
C ALA A 318 -2.29 13.76 -7.91
N ALA A 319 -2.83 12.61 -7.47
CA ALA A 319 -3.23 12.39 -6.09
C ALA A 319 -2.05 12.47 -5.11
N VAL A 320 -0.86 11.99 -5.52
CA VAL A 320 0.37 12.11 -4.72
C VAL A 320 0.72 13.57 -4.45
N LEU A 321 0.70 14.39 -5.51
CA LEU A 321 1.03 15.81 -5.42
C LEU A 321 -0.01 16.59 -4.60
N ILE A 322 -1.30 16.30 -4.84
CA ILE A 322 -2.40 16.96 -4.16
C ILE A 322 -2.43 16.59 -2.68
N ALA A 323 -2.35 15.30 -2.33
CA ALA A 323 -2.47 14.86 -0.94
C ALA A 323 -1.32 15.37 -0.06
N GLU A 324 -0.07 15.31 -0.54
CA GLU A 324 1.07 15.82 0.22
C GLU A 324 0.97 17.33 0.45
N GLU A 325 0.79 18.10 -0.63
CA GLU A 325 0.78 19.56 -0.55
C GLU A 325 -0.46 20.09 0.21
N LEU A 326 -1.61 19.43 0.06
CA LEU A 326 -2.83 19.83 0.77
C LEU A 326 -2.68 19.62 2.27
N ALA A 327 -2.18 18.47 2.73
CA ALA A 327 -1.94 18.23 4.15
C ALA A 327 -0.98 19.29 4.72
N ARG A 328 0.15 19.51 4.04
CA ARG A 328 1.20 20.46 4.46
C ARG A 328 0.69 21.90 4.54
N THR A 329 -0.13 22.34 3.60
CA THR A 329 -0.58 23.74 3.52
C THR A 329 -1.83 24.04 4.33
N THR A 330 -2.67 23.03 4.62
CA THR A 330 -3.93 23.22 5.37
C THR A 330 -3.84 22.79 6.82
N GLY A 331 -2.82 22.02 7.21
CA GLY A 331 -2.75 21.42 8.54
C GLY A 331 -3.73 20.25 8.74
N LYS A 332 -4.30 19.71 7.66
CA LYS A 332 -5.34 18.66 7.68
C LYS A 332 -4.80 17.31 7.26
N VAL A 333 -5.64 16.29 7.39
CA VAL A 333 -5.34 14.96 6.86
C VAL A 333 -5.70 14.91 5.37
N ALA A 334 -4.83 14.34 4.54
CA ALA A 334 -5.13 14.05 3.15
C ALA A 334 -4.65 12.65 2.78
N VAL A 335 -5.55 11.86 2.17
CA VAL A 335 -5.31 10.46 1.82
C VAL A 335 -5.51 10.29 0.32
N ASP A 336 -4.47 9.82 -0.36
CA ASP A 336 -4.60 9.28 -1.71
C ASP A 336 -5.49 8.05 -1.67
N PHE A 337 -6.70 8.20 -2.21
CA PHE A 337 -7.80 7.26 -2.08
C PHE A 337 -7.95 6.34 -3.31
N GLY A 338 -7.29 6.68 -4.42
CA GLY A 338 -7.19 5.83 -5.60
C GLY A 338 -8.53 5.31 -6.15
N HIS A 339 -8.50 4.11 -6.72
CA HIS A 339 -9.66 3.44 -7.32
C HIS A 339 -10.66 2.86 -6.31
N LEU A 340 -10.39 2.91 -5.00
CA LEU A 340 -11.40 2.51 -4.01
C LEU A 340 -12.66 3.40 -4.11
N ALA A 341 -12.51 4.65 -4.55
CA ALA A 341 -13.63 5.51 -4.92
C ALA A 341 -14.58 4.84 -5.91
N ASP A 342 -14.04 4.23 -6.97
CA ASP A 342 -14.83 3.55 -8.00
C ASP A 342 -15.57 2.35 -7.42
N SER A 343 -14.90 1.53 -6.62
CA SER A 343 -15.50 0.35 -5.97
C SER A 343 -16.63 0.73 -5.02
N ILE A 344 -16.49 1.82 -4.26
CA ILE A 344 -17.55 2.33 -3.38
C ILE A 344 -18.74 2.83 -4.20
N ILE A 345 -18.51 3.61 -5.25
CA ILE A 345 -19.57 4.15 -6.12
C ILE A 345 -20.37 3.01 -6.76
N LYS A 346 -19.69 1.97 -7.25
CA LYS A 346 -20.33 0.81 -7.91
C LYS A 346 -21.04 -0.13 -6.92
N GLY A 347 -20.84 0.03 -5.62
CA GLY A 347 -21.35 -0.88 -4.60
C GLY A 347 -20.59 -2.20 -4.48
N GLU A 348 -19.43 -2.32 -5.14
CA GLU A 348 -18.50 -3.46 -5.00
C GLU A 348 -17.78 -3.45 -3.64
N ALA A 349 -17.69 -2.26 -3.03
CA ALA A 349 -17.18 -2.02 -1.68
C ALA A 349 -18.23 -1.26 -0.84
N PRO A 350 -19.30 -1.94 -0.36
CA PRO A 350 -20.36 -1.29 0.43
C PRO A 350 -19.82 -0.77 1.78
N PHE A 351 -20.24 0.43 2.17
CA PHE A 351 -19.69 1.18 3.31
C PHE A 351 -20.38 0.89 4.66
#